data_AF-A0A840Y5W6-F1
#
_entry.id   AF-A0A840Y5W6-F1
#
_cell.length_a   1.000
_cell.length_b   1.000
_cell.length_c   1.000
_cell.angle_alpha   90.00
_cell.angle_beta   90.00
_cell.angle_gamma   90.00
#
_symmetry.space_group_name_H-M   'P 1'
#
loop_
_entity.id
_entity.type
_entity.pdbx_description
1 polymer ?
#
loop_
_entity_poly.entity_id
_entity_poly.type
_entity_poly.pdbx_seq_one_letter_code
_entity_poly.pdbx_strand_id
1 'polypeptide(L)'
;MPVSVAVEIAEAEDANVQRVLHEAYEKKLLRGHNLMSAKRLIEVRRSQGPRVKANERRRLRPLSVDSLLRTYRQDVDKKRMIVRDATNTRGMLLFVVEALRALRADEGFVNLLRAEGLYTMPAKLAERVGPAPGEA
;
A
#
# COMPACT_ATOMS: atom_id res chain seq x y z
N MET A 1 15.98 -28.70 8.54
CA MET A 1 14.74 -27.90 8.38
C MET A 1 13.62 -28.54 9.20
N PRO A 2 12.75 -27.77 9.89
CA PRO A 2 11.54 -28.28 10.53
C PRO A 2 10.58 -28.91 9.51
N VAL A 3 9.90 -29.98 9.90
CA VAL A 3 8.98 -30.73 9.00
C VAL A 3 7.86 -29.85 8.46
N SER A 4 7.31 -28.95 9.29
CA SER A 4 6.26 -28.00 8.86
C SER A 4 6.71 -27.14 7.68
N VAL A 5 7.93 -26.62 7.72
CA VAL A 5 8.49 -25.78 6.65
C VAL A 5 8.78 -26.60 5.40
N ALA A 6 9.23 -27.84 5.55
CA ALA A 6 9.46 -28.72 4.41
C ALA A 6 8.17 -29.06 3.66
N VAL A 7 7.08 -29.30 4.39
CA VAL A 7 5.73 -29.50 3.82
C VAL A 7 5.27 -28.23 3.11
N GLU A 8 5.41 -27.06 3.72
CA GLU A 8 5.04 -25.78 3.11
C GLU A 8 5.81 -25.50 1.81
N ILE A 9 7.10 -25.86 1.74
CA ILE A 9 7.90 -25.74 0.52
C ILE A 9 7.44 -26.76 -0.52
N ALA A 10 7.21 -28.02 -0.14
CA ALA A 10 6.79 -29.10 -1.04
C ALA A 10 5.40 -28.88 -1.67
N GLU A 11 4.51 -28.16 -0.98
CA GLU A 11 3.21 -27.75 -1.51
C GLU A 11 3.27 -26.77 -2.69
N ALA A 12 4.42 -26.11 -2.94
CA ALA A 12 4.55 -25.23 -4.10
C ALA A 12 4.54 -26.06 -5.40
N GLU A 13 3.69 -25.70 -6.37
CA GLU A 13 3.46 -26.49 -7.60
C GLU A 13 4.66 -26.64 -8.55
N ASP A 14 5.68 -25.78 -8.44
CA ASP A 14 6.83 -25.74 -9.36
C ASP A 14 8.12 -26.17 -8.64
N ALA A 15 8.77 -27.21 -9.15
CA ALA A 15 10.04 -27.72 -8.63
C ALA A 15 11.15 -26.65 -8.55
N ASN A 16 11.15 -25.66 -9.44
CA ASN A 16 12.10 -24.56 -9.37
C ASN A 16 11.77 -23.61 -8.21
N VAL A 17 10.49 -23.36 -7.93
CA VAL A 17 10.05 -22.56 -6.77
C VAL A 17 10.40 -23.28 -5.46
N GLN A 18 10.15 -24.58 -5.39
CA GLN A 18 10.52 -25.41 -4.24
C GLN A 18 12.02 -25.31 -3.95
N ARG A 19 12.86 -25.49 -4.98
CA ARG A 19 14.33 -25.40 -4.86
C ARG A 19 14.80 -24.04 -4.36
N VAL A 20 14.23 -22.96 -4.90
CA VAL A 20 14.61 -21.58 -4.52
C VAL A 20 14.17 -21.25 -3.09
N LEU A 21 12.97 -21.68 -2.67
CA LEU A 21 12.51 -21.51 -1.29
C LEU A 21 13.36 -22.32 -0.30
N HIS A 22 13.72 -23.55 -0.67
CA HIS A 22 14.63 -24.40 0.10
C HIS A 22 16.02 -23.75 0.26
N GLU A 23 16.62 -23.27 -0.83
CA GLU A 23 17.91 -22.59 -0.79
C GLU A 23 17.87 -21.30 0.03
N ALA A 24 16.79 -20.52 -0.08
CA ALA A 24 16.60 -19.31 0.71
C ALA A 24 16.45 -19.59 2.21
N TYR A 25 15.85 -20.73 2.58
CA TYR A 25 15.75 -21.20 3.95
C TYR A 25 17.11 -21.62 4.52
N GLU A 26 17.86 -22.45 3.78
CA GLU A 26 19.20 -22.92 4.15
C GLU A 26 20.17 -21.77 4.35
N LYS A 27 20.14 -20.78 3.44
CA LYS A 27 20.95 -19.55 3.55
C LYS A 27 20.43 -18.56 4.61
N LYS A 28 19.37 -18.89 5.35
CA LYS A 28 18.73 -18.05 6.37
C LYS A 28 18.22 -16.69 5.86
N LEU A 29 18.01 -16.55 4.55
CA LEU A 29 17.55 -15.30 3.92
C LEU A 29 16.05 -15.09 4.13
N LEU A 30 15.28 -16.17 4.15
CA LEU A 30 13.83 -16.16 4.38
C LEU A 30 13.48 -17.22 5.42
N ARG A 31 12.74 -16.83 6.47
CA ARG A 31 12.30 -17.72 7.56
C ARG A 31 10.92 -17.33 8.05
N GLY A 32 10.17 -18.31 8.57
CA GLY A 32 8.84 -18.11 9.15
C GLY A 32 7.89 -17.37 8.22
N HIS A 33 7.23 -16.32 8.74
CA HIS A 33 6.25 -15.52 7.99
C HIS A 33 6.76 -14.95 6.65
N ASN A 34 8.06 -14.62 6.57
CA ASN A 34 8.65 -14.06 5.35
C ASN A 34 8.79 -15.10 4.24
N LEU A 35 9.04 -16.36 4.59
CA LEU A 35 9.06 -17.47 3.64
C LEU A 35 7.65 -17.70 3.06
N MET A 36 6.64 -17.70 3.93
CA MET A 36 5.24 -17.87 3.52
C MET A 36 4.72 -16.74 2.66
N SER A 37 5.10 -15.50 2.99
CA SER A 37 4.78 -14.33 2.18
C SER A 37 5.40 -14.40 0.78
N ALA A 38 6.65 -14.91 0.68
CA ALA A 38 7.34 -15.08 -0.59
C ALA A 38 6.69 -16.18 -1.46
N LYS A 39 6.34 -17.33 -0.87
CA LYS A 39 5.58 -18.40 -1.54
C LYS A 39 4.29 -17.86 -2.14
N ARG A 40 3.45 -17.21 -1.31
CA ARG A 40 2.17 -16.65 -1.73
C ARG A 40 2.32 -15.59 -2.84
N LEU A 41 3.36 -14.77 -2.80
CA LEU A 41 3.62 -13.77 -3.83
C LEU A 41 3.94 -14.41 -5.19
N ILE A 42 4.71 -15.49 -5.19
CA ILE A 42 5.05 -16.24 -6.42
C ILE A 42 3.79 -16.86 -7.01
N GLU A 43 2.95 -17.48 -6.18
CA GLU A 43 1.67 -18.08 -6.59
C GLU A 43 0.71 -17.03 -7.17
N VAL A 44 0.55 -15.88 -6.52
CA VAL A 44 -0.30 -14.77 -7.00
C VAL A 44 0.21 -14.23 -8.33
N ARG A 45 1.53 -14.07 -8.50
CA ARG A 45 2.12 -13.60 -9.77
C ARG A 45 1.92 -14.60 -10.90
N ARG A 46 1.95 -15.89 -10.59
CA ARG A 46 1.71 -16.97 -11.56
C ARG A 46 0.24 -17.00 -11.98
N SER A 47 -0.69 -16.93 -11.02
CA SER A 47 -2.13 -16.98 -11.29
C SER A 47 -2.64 -15.73 -12.02
N GLN A 48 -2.06 -14.56 -11.77
CA GLN A 48 -2.49 -13.30 -12.41
C GLN A 48 -1.76 -12.99 -13.73
N GLY A 49 -0.79 -13.81 -14.12
CA GLY A 49 0.05 -13.59 -15.30
C GLY A 49 0.94 -12.33 -15.19
N PRO A 50 1.93 -12.17 -16.09
CA PRO A 50 2.77 -10.98 -16.11
C PRO A 50 1.97 -9.76 -16.59
N ARG A 51 1.42 -8.96 -15.68
CA ARG A 51 0.72 -7.70 -15.97
C ARG A 51 1.65 -6.53 -16.37
N VAL A 52 2.72 -6.80 -17.11
CA VAL A 52 3.60 -5.75 -17.64
C VAL A 52 3.86 -6.05 -19.11
N LYS A 53 3.50 -5.08 -19.97
CA LYS A 53 3.74 -5.10 -21.42
C LYS A 53 5.12 -5.69 -21.73
N ALA A 54 5.11 -6.82 -22.41
CA ALA A 54 6.30 -7.52 -22.83
C ALA A 54 7.03 -6.65 -23.87
N ASN A 55 8.18 -6.09 -23.49
CA ASN A 55 9.21 -5.80 -24.45
C ASN A 55 10.00 -7.10 -24.63
N GLU A 56 9.97 -7.62 -25.85
CA GLU A 56 10.50 -8.93 -26.21
C GLU A 56 12.00 -9.07 -25.84
N ARG A 57 12.43 -10.32 -25.58
CA ARG A 57 13.84 -10.77 -25.52
C ARG A 57 14.64 -10.54 -24.23
N ARG A 58 14.03 -10.53 -23.05
CA ARG A 58 14.77 -10.98 -21.86
C ARG A 58 14.57 -12.49 -21.71
N ARG A 59 15.55 -13.24 -22.22
CA ARG A 59 15.80 -14.65 -21.86
C ARG A 59 15.37 -14.85 -20.42
N LEU A 60 14.45 -15.78 -20.20
CA LEU A 60 13.97 -16.22 -18.89
C LEU A 60 15.19 -16.53 -18.02
N ARG A 61 15.68 -15.53 -17.27
CA ARG A 61 16.71 -15.77 -16.27
C ARG A 61 16.03 -16.64 -15.22
N PRO A 62 16.63 -17.78 -14.84
CA PRO A 62 16.10 -18.57 -13.75
C PRO A 62 15.90 -17.66 -12.54
N LEU A 63 14.74 -17.75 -11.90
CA LEU A 63 14.37 -17.03 -10.68
C LEU A 63 15.51 -17.23 -9.65
N SER A 64 16.44 -16.28 -9.59
CA SER A 64 17.51 -16.28 -8.60
C SER A 64 16.97 -15.73 -7.28
N VAL A 65 17.52 -16.22 -6.18
CA VAL A 65 17.27 -15.72 -4.81
C VAL A 65 17.42 -14.19 -4.74
N ASP A 66 18.41 -13.62 -5.45
CA ASP A 66 18.60 -12.16 -5.53
C ASP A 66 17.44 -11.45 -6.22
N SER A 67 16.86 -12.07 -7.25
CA SER A 67 15.70 -11.52 -7.97
C SER A 67 14.45 -11.53 -7.09
N LEU A 68 14.26 -12.58 -6.29
CA LEU A 68 13.16 -12.64 -5.32
C LEU A 68 13.33 -11.59 -4.22
N LEU A 69 14.53 -11.50 -3.65
CA LEU A 69 14.82 -10.54 -2.59
C LEU A 69 14.65 -9.09 -3.08
N ARG A 70 15.12 -8.79 -4.30
CA ARG A 70 14.94 -7.47 -4.91
C ARG A 70 13.47 -7.13 -5.14
N THR A 71 12.69 -8.07 -5.66
CA THR A 71 11.25 -7.87 -5.92
C THR A 71 10.51 -7.64 -4.60
N TYR A 72 10.79 -8.46 -3.59
CA TYR A 72 10.18 -8.31 -2.27
C TYR A 72 10.49 -6.94 -1.64
N ARG A 73 11.76 -6.51 -1.66
CA ARG A 73 12.16 -5.19 -1.15
C ARG A 73 11.42 -4.06 -1.87
N GLN A 74 11.34 -4.11 -3.19
CA GLN A 74 10.60 -3.12 -3.97
C GLN A 74 9.12 -3.04 -3.60
N ASP A 75 8.47 -4.17 -3.36
CA ASP A 75 7.06 -4.19 -2.99
C ASP A 75 6.83 -3.72 -1.56
N VAL A 76 7.75 -4.01 -0.63
CA VAL A 76 7.73 -3.46 0.72
C VAL A 76 7.91 -1.94 0.71
N ASP A 77 8.86 -1.43 -0.08
CA ASP A 77 9.13 0.00 -0.17
C ASP A 77 7.94 0.75 -0.77
N LYS A 78 7.30 0.20 -1.81
CA LYS A 78 6.05 0.75 -2.36
C LYS A 78 4.94 0.82 -1.32
N LYS A 79 4.72 -0.26 -0.56
CA LYS A 79 3.71 -0.28 0.51
C LYS A 79 4.01 0.77 1.58
N ARG A 80 5.28 0.91 1.98
CA ARG A 80 5.70 1.93 2.95
C ARG A 80 5.44 3.35 2.46
N MET A 81 5.74 3.65 1.18
CA MET A 81 5.46 4.95 0.58
C MET A 81 3.96 5.26 0.59
N ILE A 82 3.11 4.31 0.17
CA ILE A 82 1.64 4.51 0.17
C ILE A 82 1.10 4.81 1.57
N VAL A 83 1.56 4.06 2.58
CA VAL A 83 1.14 4.27 3.98
C VAL A 83 1.58 5.65 4.48
N ARG A 84 2.83 6.05 4.17
CA ARG A 84 3.35 7.36 4.55
C ARG A 84 2.57 8.50 3.90
N ASP A 85 2.33 8.42 2.59
CA ASP A 85 1.58 9.44 1.85
C ASP A 85 0.14 9.55 2.37
N ALA A 86 -0.54 8.41 2.58
CA ALA A 86 -1.87 8.40 3.16
C ALA A 86 -1.92 9.04 4.56
N THR A 87 -0.89 8.81 5.38
CA THR A 87 -0.78 9.37 6.73
C THR A 87 -0.60 10.89 6.67
N ASN A 88 0.29 11.36 5.80
CA ASN A 88 0.53 12.79 5.59
C ASN A 88 -0.72 13.50 5.06
N THR A 89 -1.38 12.95 4.05
CA THR A 89 -2.61 13.52 3.48
C THR A 89 -3.73 13.55 4.53
N ARG A 90 -3.86 12.51 5.36
CA ARG A 90 -4.83 12.48 6.45
C ARG A 90 -4.55 13.57 7.50
N GLY A 91 -3.30 13.77 7.88
CA GLY A 91 -2.90 14.82 8.83
C GLY A 91 -3.21 16.22 8.28
N MET A 92 -2.83 16.49 7.03
CA MET A 92 -3.12 17.77 6.39
C MET A 92 -4.63 18.03 6.25
N LEU A 93 -5.40 17.00 5.88
CA LEU A 93 -6.85 17.12 5.78
C LEU A 93 -7.49 17.42 7.15
N LEU A 94 -7.03 16.74 8.21
CA LEU A 94 -7.53 17.01 9.56
C LEU A 94 -7.25 18.46 9.96
N PHE A 95 -6.02 18.93 9.74
CA PHE A 95 -5.66 20.33 10.01
C PHE A 95 -6.56 21.32 9.26
N VAL A 96 -6.78 21.11 7.96
CA VAL A 96 -7.65 21.98 7.15
C VAL A 96 -9.10 21.95 7.65
N VAL A 97 -9.62 20.77 8.01
CA VAL A 97 -10.98 20.62 8.53
C VAL A 97 -11.14 21.37 9.86
N GLU A 98 -10.21 21.21 10.80
CA GLU A 98 -10.29 21.92 12.08
C GLU A 98 -10.12 23.43 11.93
N ALA A 99 -9.21 23.89 11.06
CA ALA A 99 -9.05 25.30 10.76
C ALA A 99 -10.34 25.91 10.18
N LEU A 100 -11.00 25.21 9.25
CA LEU A 100 -12.28 25.64 8.69
C LEU A 100 -13.40 25.63 9.72
N ARG A 101 -13.43 24.67 10.66
CA ARG A 101 -14.39 24.70 11.77
C ARG A 101 -14.18 25.91 12.67
N ALA A 102 -12.93 26.20 13.04
CA ALA A 102 -12.60 27.35 13.87
C ALA A 102 -12.96 28.68 13.18
N LEU A 103 -12.65 28.81 11.88
CA LEU A 103 -12.99 30.00 11.09
C LEU A 103 -14.51 30.17 10.94
N ARG A 104 -15.27 29.09 10.74
CA ARG A 104 -16.74 29.17 10.63
C ARG A 104 -17.44 29.45 11.96
N ALA A 105 -16.77 29.27 13.09
CA ALA A 105 -17.31 29.66 14.39
C ALA A 105 -17.30 31.19 14.58
N ASP A 106 -16.53 31.92 13.77
CA ASP A 106 -16.51 33.38 13.75
C ASP A 106 -17.60 33.91 12.80
N GLU A 107 -18.68 34.45 13.36
CA GLU A 107 -19.79 35.03 12.60
C GLU A 107 -19.34 36.21 11.72
N GLY A 108 -18.36 37.00 12.16
CA GLY A 108 -17.83 38.12 11.37
C GLY A 108 -17.15 37.63 10.09
N PHE A 109 -16.37 36.55 10.20
CA PHE A 109 -15.73 35.91 9.06
C PHE A 109 -16.77 35.32 8.08
N VAL A 110 -17.79 34.63 8.59
CA VAL A 110 -18.87 34.06 7.76
C VAL A 110 -19.66 35.16 7.04
N ASN A 111 -19.95 36.27 7.72
CA ASN A 111 -20.65 37.40 7.13
C ASN A 111 -19.83 38.09 6.03
N LEU A 112 -18.52 38.22 6.22
CA LEU A 112 -17.61 38.73 5.19
C LEU A 112 -17.59 37.82 3.96
N LEU A 113 -17.46 36.50 4.15
CA LEU A 113 -17.51 35.55 3.04
C LEU A 113 -18.84 35.61 2.28
N ARG A 114 -19.96 35.85 2.97
CA ARG A 114 -21.27 36.00 2.32
C ARG A 114 -21.35 37.29 1.51
N ALA A 115 -20.84 38.41 2.05
CA ALA A 115 -20.81 39.69 1.35
C ALA A 115 -19.95 39.63 0.07
N GLU A 116 -18.82 38.92 0.12
CA GLU A 116 -17.89 38.75 -1.00
C GLU A 116 -18.28 37.60 -1.96
N GLY A 117 -19.37 36.87 -1.69
CA GLY A 117 -19.81 35.75 -2.54
C GLY A 117 -18.94 34.49 -2.46
N LEU A 118 -18.12 34.36 -1.41
CA LEU A 118 -17.15 33.27 -1.20
C LEU A 118 -17.62 32.22 -0.17
N TYR A 119 -18.91 32.18 0.15
CA TYR A 119 -19.46 31.33 1.20
C TYR A 119 -19.62 29.84 0.80
N THR A 120 -19.40 29.51 -0.48
CA THR A 120 -19.58 28.13 -0.98
C THR A 120 -18.39 27.24 -0.64
N MET A 121 -18.65 26.01 -0.19
CA MET A 121 -17.63 25.03 0.16
C MET A 121 -17.73 23.77 -0.72
N PRO A 122 -16.60 23.14 -1.12
CA PRO A 122 -16.63 21.85 -1.80
C PRO A 122 -17.33 20.77 -0.94
N ALA A 123 -18.22 19.99 -1.57
CA ALA A 123 -19.09 19.03 -0.87
C ALA A 123 -18.34 18.06 0.08
N LYS A 124 -17.18 17.55 -0.35
CA LYS A 124 -16.35 16.62 0.46
C LYS A 124 -15.73 17.26 1.70
N LEU A 125 -15.53 18.58 1.69
CA LEU A 125 -15.07 19.32 2.87
C LEU A 125 -16.26 19.67 3.76
N ALA A 126 -17.39 20.09 3.18
CA ALA A 126 -18.62 20.39 3.92
C ALA A 126 -19.09 19.19 4.76
N GLU A 127 -19.08 17.98 4.18
CA GLU A 127 -19.41 16.73 4.87
C GLU A 127 -18.53 16.48 6.12
N ARG A 128 -17.25 16.85 6.05
CA ARG A 128 -16.29 16.64 7.14
C ARG A 128 -16.33 17.73 8.19
N VAL A 129 -16.50 18.99 7.78
CA VAL A 129 -16.57 20.14 8.67
C VAL A 129 -17.88 20.10 9.48
N GLY A 130 -18.97 19.63 8.88
CA GLY A 130 -20.30 19.58 9.48
C GLY A 130 -21.18 20.78 9.11
N PRO A 131 -22.49 20.75 9.44
CA PRO A 131 -23.42 21.84 9.15
C PRO A 131 -22.97 23.16 9.80
N ALA A 132 -23.40 24.29 9.23
CA ALA A 132 -23.12 25.60 9.83
C ALA A 132 -23.73 25.70 11.23
N PRO A 133 -23.10 26.40 12.19
CA PRO A 133 -23.81 26.84 13.37
C PRO A 133 -24.99 27.72 12.92
N GLY A 134 -26.23 27.26 13.13
CA GLY A 134 -27.46 27.95 12.74
C GLY A 134 -28.34 27.27 11.67
N GLU A 135 -27.95 26.11 11.11
CA GLU A 135 -28.76 25.33 10.17
C GLU A 135 -29.33 24.02 10.77
N ALA A 136 -29.41 23.92 12.10
CA ALA A 136 -30.03 22.80 12.82
C ALA A 136 -31.30 23.26 13.54
#